data_AF-A0A137P6L7-F1
#
_entry.id   AF-A0A137P6L7-F1
#
_cell.length_a   1.000
_cell.length_b   1.000
_cell.length_c   1.000
_cell.angle_alpha   90.00
_cell.angle_beta   90.00
_cell.angle_gamma   90.00
#
_symmetry.space_group_name_H-M   'P 1'
#
loop_
_entity.id
_entity.type
_entity.pdbx_description
1 polymer ?
#
loop_
_entity_poly.entity_id
_entity_poly.type
_entity_poly.pdbx_seq_one_letter_code
_entity_poly.pdbx_strand_id
1 'polypeptide(L)'
;MEQASNILSGALLSGMTMTDKECKTCQSPLMRPRNSKLSHCVVCEELKATQAEEVTETNNLPQATTLESQIPAKHSNTSEEDHFAKKSRASELIGRKMLQGYTMLQEYCQNPSCIPVPLVRNSKDMISSCVLCDTQYLRESDFSSELHGKMNLVNSSQVESEAKTAPQPSTEQIKIEHTQKSAPIEEPIISTTLPIPAANNYSTNASNIKVELESTITQKLIEFNNMLKLSQNLQETQDLLKCIELAINTLNTLKRN
;
A
#
# COMPACT_ATOMS: atom_id res chain seq x y z
N MET A 1 -12.55 0.79 -0.25
CA MET A 1 -11.21 1.03 -0.86
C MET A 1 -10.98 2.53 -1.11
N GLU A 2 -11.98 3.28 -1.57
CA GLU A 2 -11.85 4.72 -1.87
C GLU A 2 -11.38 5.59 -0.68
N GLN A 3 -11.88 5.33 0.53
CA GLN A 3 -11.46 6.04 1.74
C GLN A 3 -9.96 5.88 2.05
N ALA A 4 -9.37 4.70 1.81
CA ALA A 4 -7.95 4.47 2.06
C ALA A 4 -7.06 5.30 1.13
N SER A 5 -7.46 5.43 -0.15
CA SER A 5 -6.74 6.25 -1.12
C SER A 5 -6.72 7.73 -0.74
N ASN A 6 -7.84 8.26 -0.22
CA ASN A 6 -7.93 9.65 0.21
C ASN A 6 -7.07 9.94 1.46
N ILE A 7 -7.04 9.01 2.41
CA ILE A 7 -6.19 9.14 3.61
C ILE A 7 -4.71 9.10 3.22
N LEU A 8 -4.32 8.19 2.32
CA LEU A 8 -2.94 8.08 1.85
C LEU A 8 -2.50 9.31 1.05
N SER A 9 -3.36 9.84 0.17
CA SER A 9 -3.05 11.04 -0.61
C SER A 9 -2.89 12.27 0.29
N GLY A 10 -3.78 12.44 1.28
CA GLY A 10 -3.65 13.48 2.30
C GLY A 10 -2.32 13.37 3.05
N ALA A 11 -1.94 12.17 3.49
CA ALA A 11 -0.70 11.96 4.24
C ALA A 11 0.56 12.29 3.42
N LEU A 12 0.58 11.96 2.13
CA LEU A 12 1.66 12.32 1.21
C LEU A 12 1.77 13.84 1.02
N LEU A 13 0.63 14.53 0.87
CA LEU A 13 0.58 15.99 0.75
C LEU A 13 1.04 16.70 2.03
N SER A 14 0.77 16.12 3.20
CA SER A 14 1.32 16.56 4.49
C SER A 14 2.83 16.28 4.63
N GLY A 15 3.46 15.71 3.60
CA GLY A 15 4.89 15.50 3.53
C GLY A 15 5.37 14.24 4.25
N MET A 16 4.48 13.32 4.62
CA MET A 16 4.90 11.99 5.08
C MET A 16 5.42 11.15 3.91
N THR A 17 6.33 10.23 4.20
CA THR A 17 6.94 9.35 3.20
C THR A 17 6.34 7.96 3.28
N MET A 18 5.83 7.46 2.16
CA MET A 18 5.41 6.07 2.03
C MET A 18 6.63 5.14 2.12
N THR A 19 6.53 4.09 2.92
CA THR A 19 7.60 3.12 3.13
C THR A 19 7.39 1.87 2.28
N ASP A 20 8.43 1.04 2.19
CA ASP A 20 8.43 -0.28 1.57
C ASP A 20 7.71 -1.35 2.41
N LYS A 21 7.24 -1.00 3.61
CA LYS A 21 6.55 -1.89 4.53
C LYS A 21 5.04 -1.65 4.49
N GLU A 22 4.28 -2.72 4.63
CA GLU A 22 2.82 -2.70 4.65
C GLU A 22 2.26 -2.93 6.06
N CYS A 23 1.09 -2.34 6.32
CA CYS A 23 0.36 -2.55 7.56
C CYS A 23 -0.15 -3.99 7.67
N LYS A 24 0.13 -4.65 8.80
CA LYS A 24 -0.32 -6.03 9.06
C LYS A 24 -1.84 -6.16 9.21
N THR A 25 -2.58 -5.07 9.39
CA THR A 25 -4.04 -5.09 9.56
C THR A 25 -4.76 -4.84 8.24
N CYS A 26 -4.39 -3.78 7.51
CA CYS A 26 -5.12 -3.34 6.31
C CYS A 26 -4.32 -3.40 5.00
N GLN A 27 -3.05 -3.82 5.03
CA GLN A 27 -2.14 -3.91 3.88
C GLN A 27 -1.88 -2.59 3.16
N SER A 28 -2.35 -1.48 3.71
CA SER A 28 -1.94 -0.17 3.22
C SER A 28 -0.46 0.04 3.53
N PRO A 29 0.30 0.68 2.62
CA PRO A 29 1.67 1.08 2.88
C PRO A 29 1.77 1.86 4.20
N LEU A 30 2.80 1.58 5.00
CA LEU A 30 3.09 2.37 6.19
C LEU A 30 3.67 3.73 5.77
N MET A 31 3.29 4.76 6.50
CA MET A 31 3.77 6.13 6.31
C MET A 31 4.76 6.47 7.41
N ARG A 32 5.79 7.25 7.06
CA ARG A 32 6.82 7.75 7.98
C ARG A 32 6.80 9.29 8.00
N PRO A 33 6.63 9.93 9.15
CA PRO A 33 6.80 11.37 9.29
C PRO A 33 8.23 11.81 8.98
N ARG A 34 8.42 13.03 8.49
CA ARG A 34 9.77 13.55 8.14
C ARG A 34 10.76 13.51 9.31
N ASN A 35 10.27 13.74 10.52
CA ASN A 35 11.08 13.88 11.73
C ASN A 35 11.06 12.62 12.61
N SER A 36 10.45 11.53 12.15
CA SER A 36 10.34 10.30 12.94
C SER A 36 10.91 9.11 12.18
N LYS A 37 11.62 8.24 12.89
CA LYS A 37 12.05 6.94 12.36
C LYS A 37 10.93 5.91 12.38
N LEU A 38 9.85 6.18 13.12
CA LEU A 38 8.73 5.27 13.30
C LEU A 38 7.75 5.39 12.13
N SER A 39 7.48 4.27 11.48
CA SER A 39 6.46 4.14 10.45
C SER A 39 5.17 3.59 11.07
N HIS A 40 4.03 4.20 10.74
CA HIS A 40 2.71 3.79 11.23
C HIS A 40 1.70 3.73 10.08
N CYS A 41 0.55 3.12 10.33
CA CYS A 41 -0.50 2.99 9.33
C CYS A 41 -1.55 4.09 9.52
N VAL A 42 -1.50 5.10 8.67
CA VAL A 42 -2.46 6.22 8.69
C VAL A 42 -3.90 5.77 8.46
N VAL A 43 -4.13 4.73 7.64
CA VAL A 43 -5.47 4.23 7.36
C VAL A 43 -6.09 3.58 8.60
N CYS A 44 -5.35 2.72 9.30
CA CYS A 44 -5.85 2.08 10.53
C CYS A 44 -5.97 3.07 11.70
N GLU A 45 -5.14 4.10 11.74
CA GLU A 45 -5.19 5.12 12.78
C GLU A 45 -6.44 6.00 12.63
N GLU A 46 -6.71 6.46 11.41
CA GLU A 46 -7.89 7.28 11.11
C GLU A 46 -9.21 6.53 11.34
N LEU A 47 -9.26 5.24 10.96
CA LEU A 47 -10.43 4.38 11.19
C LEU A 47 -10.67 4.09 12.67
N LYS A 48 -9.64 4.17 13.52
CA LYS A 48 -9.76 4.06 14.98
C LYS A 48 -10.19 5.38 15.61
N ALA A 49 -9.68 6.51 15.11
CA ALA A 49 -10.08 7.84 15.57
C ALA A 49 -11.58 8.08 15.34
N THR A 50 -12.10 7.70 14.17
CA THR A 50 -13.54 7.81 13.86
C THR A 50 -14.44 6.93 14.72
N GLN A 51 -13.93 5.83 15.28
CA GLN A 51 -14.67 4.96 16.22
C GLN A 51 -14.60 5.45 17.68
N ALA A 52 -13.67 6.36 18.01
CA ALA A 52 -13.52 6.92 19.34
C ALA A 52 -14.35 8.21 19.53
N GLU A 53 -14.74 8.88 18.46
CA GLU A 53 -15.50 10.15 18.52
C GLU A 53 -17.01 9.97 18.72
N GLU A 54 -17.55 8.74 18.71
CA GLU A 54 -18.97 8.47 19.00
C GLU A 54 -19.26 8.15 20.49
N VAL A 55 -18.24 8.21 21.36
CA VAL A 55 -18.42 8.02 22.81
C VAL A 55 -17.60 9.06 23.58
N THR A 56 -18.13 10.27 23.77
CA THR A 56 -17.93 11.08 25.00
C THR A 56 -18.61 12.46 24.91
N GLU A 57 -19.93 12.48 25.09
CA GLU A 57 -20.55 13.56 25.87
C GLU A 57 -20.78 13.00 27.28
N THR A 58 -19.82 13.23 28.18
CA THR A 58 -20.00 13.64 29.60
C THR A 58 -18.73 13.37 30.43
N ASN A 59 -18.04 14.49 30.71
CA ASN A 59 -17.46 14.89 31.98
C ASN A 59 -16.24 14.17 32.61
N ASN A 60 -15.19 15.01 32.76
CA ASN A 60 -14.23 15.14 33.86
C ASN A 60 -12.95 14.28 33.92
N LEU A 61 -11.83 15.00 33.77
CA LEU A 61 -10.50 14.78 34.37
C LEU A 61 -10.59 15.04 35.91
N PRO A 62 -9.61 14.67 36.77
CA PRO A 62 -8.28 14.12 36.50
C PRO A 62 -7.88 12.90 37.37
N GLN A 63 -6.78 12.23 37.02
CA GLN A 63 -5.53 12.18 37.81
C GLN A 63 -4.55 11.11 37.27
N ALA A 64 -3.26 11.45 37.30
CA ALA A 64 -2.14 10.54 37.08
C ALA A 64 -2.13 9.40 38.11
N THR A 65 -1.61 8.22 37.74
CA THR A 65 -0.38 7.58 38.28
C THR A 65 -0.27 6.13 37.74
N THR A 66 0.98 5.72 37.50
CA THR A 66 1.54 4.36 37.60
C THR A 66 1.36 3.34 36.46
N LEU A 67 2.54 3.00 35.91
CA LEU A 67 2.94 1.74 35.30
C LEU A 67 2.31 0.51 35.97
N GLU A 68 1.73 -0.39 35.18
CA GLU A 68 1.99 -1.81 35.34
C GLU A 68 1.65 -2.62 34.08
N SER A 69 2.57 -3.52 33.79
CA SER A 69 2.57 -4.49 32.70
C SER A 69 1.36 -5.42 32.80
N GLN A 70 0.43 -5.33 31.86
CA GLN A 70 -0.54 -6.41 31.63
C GLN A 70 -0.70 -6.65 30.13
N ILE A 71 -0.16 -7.79 29.70
CA ILE A 71 -0.46 -8.48 28.46
C ILE A 71 -1.92 -8.95 28.57
N PRO A 72 -2.84 -8.54 27.67
CA PRO A 72 -4.12 -9.22 27.54
C PRO A 72 -3.97 -10.33 26.51
N ALA A 73 -4.21 -11.55 26.98
CA ALA A 73 -4.33 -12.75 26.18
C ALA A 73 -5.43 -12.60 25.11
N LYS A 74 -5.05 -12.91 23.86
CA LYS A 74 -5.78 -13.75 22.91
C LYS A 74 -7.31 -13.69 23.03
N HIS A 75 -7.92 -12.63 22.50
CA HIS A 75 -9.31 -12.68 22.07
C HIS A 75 -9.37 -13.22 20.64
N SER A 76 -10.06 -14.35 20.51
CA SER A 76 -10.32 -15.11 19.30
C SER A 76 -11.16 -14.32 18.29
N ASN A 77 -10.51 -13.68 17.32
CA ASN A 77 -11.14 -13.18 16.09
C ASN A 77 -10.60 -14.00 14.90
N THR A 78 -11.03 -15.25 14.79
CA THR A 78 -10.48 -16.24 13.86
C THR A 78 -10.78 -15.99 12.38
N SER A 79 -11.56 -14.98 12.00
CA SER A 79 -11.90 -14.72 10.59
C SER A 79 -11.08 -13.62 9.92
N GLU A 80 -10.63 -12.60 10.66
CA GLU A 80 -9.89 -11.46 10.10
C GLU A 80 -8.40 -11.78 9.91
N GLU A 81 -7.81 -12.47 10.89
CA GLU A 81 -6.43 -12.97 10.80
C GLU A 81 -6.27 -13.95 9.62
N ASP A 82 -7.25 -14.82 9.42
CA ASP A 82 -7.27 -15.79 8.33
C ASP A 82 -7.34 -15.12 6.96
N HIS A 83 -8.15 -14.07 6.83
CA HIS A 83 -8.26 -13.33 5.57
C HIS A 83 -6.96 -12.59 5.23
N PHE A 84 -6.31 -11.97 6.22
CA PHE A 84 -5.01 -11.33 6.03
C PHE A 84 -3.93 -12.36 5.66
N ALA A 85 -3.86 -13.49 6.36
CA ALA A 85 -2.91 -14.55 6.08
C ALA A 85 -3.04 -15.11 4.66
N LYS A 86 -4.29 -15.29 4.18
CA LYS A 86 -4.57 -15.72 2.79
C LYS A 86 -4.09 -14.70 1.76
N LYS A 87 -4.31 -13.40 1.99
CA LYS A 87 -3.85 -12.33 1.11
C LYS A 87 -2.32 -12.25 1.04
N SER A 88 -1.66 -12.27 2.19
CA SER A 88 -0.19 -12.25 2.25
C SER A 88 0.42 -13.46 1.52
N ARG A 89 -0.14 -14.65 1.73
CA ARG A 89 0.23 -15.87 0.99
C ARG A 89 -0.01 -15.75 -0.52
N ALA A 90 -1.11 -15.12 -0.93
CA ALA A 90 -1.40 -14.89 -2.35
C ALA A 90 -0.32 -14.03 -3.00
N SER A 91 0.06 -12.91 -2.37
CA SER A 91 1.11 -12.01 -2.87
C SER A 91 2.46 -12.73 -3.03
N GLU A 92 2.83 -13.56 -2.06
CA GLU A 92 4.07 -14.35 -2.12
C GLU A 92 4.07 -15.34 -3.30
N LEU A 93 2.97 -16.09 -3.46
CA LEU A 93 2.85 -17.10 -4.52
C LEU A 93 2.77 -16.47 -5.91
N ILE A 94 2.08 -15.34 -6.04
CA ILE A 94 2.07 -14.54 -7.27
C ILE A 94 3.49 -14.11 -7.62
N GLY A 95 4.23 -13.50 -6.68
CA GLY A 95 5.61 -13.06 -6.91
C GLY A 95 6.50 -14.21 -7.38
N ARG A 96 6.37 -15.39 -6.76
CA ARG A 96 7.10 -16.60 -7.16
C ARG A 96 6.75 -17.05 -8.58
N LYS A 97 5.46 -17.02 -8.96
CA LYS A 97 5.00 -17.36 -10.31
C LYS A 97 5.49 -16.35 -11.35
N MET A 98 5.50 -15.06 -11.04
CA MET A 98 6.03 -14.03 -11.93
C MET A 98 7.53 -14.24 -12.21
N LEU A 99 8.31 -14.60 -11.18
CA LEU A 99 9.73 -14.97 -11.36
C LEU A 99 9.94 -16.25 -12.20
N GLN A 100 8.94 -17.14 -12.24
CA GLN A 100 8.92 -18.31 -13.12
C GLN A 100 8.47 -17.99 -14.56
N GLY A 101 8.20 -16.72 -14.89
CA GLY A 101 7.75 -16.29 -16.20
C GLY A 101 6.23 -16.36 -16.42
N TYR A 102 5.44 -16.53 -15.35
CA TYR A 102 3.98 -16.42 -15.46
C TYR A 102 3.57 -14.96 -15.56
N THR A 103 2.46 -14.71 -16.26
CA THR A 103 1.88 -13.38 -16.41
C THR A 103 0.63 -13.24 -15.54
N MET A 104 0.56 -12.18 -14.74
CA MET A 104 -0.65 -11.84 -13.98
C MET A 104 -1.72 -11.25 -14.92
N LEU A 105 -2.97 -11.67 -14.73
CA LEU A 105 -4.12 -11.23 -15.50
C LEU A 105 -4.96 -10.24 -14.68
N GLN A 106 -5.74 -9.40 -15.36
CA GLN A 106 -6.68 -8.46 -14.72
C GLN A 106 -7.96 -9.14 -14.20
N GLU A 107 -8.13 -10.44 -14.48
CA GLU A 107 -9.24 -11.26 -14.00
C GLU A 107 -8.94 -11.85 -12.62
N TYR A 108 -9.99 -12.06 -11.82
CA TYR A 108 -9.89 -12.59 -10.47
C TYR A 108 -10.46 -14.01 -10.38
N CYS A 109 -10.03 -14.77 -9.36
CA CYS A 109 -10.57 -16.09 -9.06
C CYS A 109 -12.09 -16.03 -8.80
N GLN A 110 -12.83 -16.89 -9.49
CA GLN A 110 -14.30 -16.98 -9.41
C GLN A 110 -14.78 -17.99 -8.36
N ASN A 111 -13.85 -18.70 -7.70
CA ASN A 111 -14.22 -19.69 -6.68
C ASN A 111 -14.76 -18.96 -5.43
N PRO A 112 -16.03 -19.18 -5.03
CA PRO A 112 -16.65 -18.47 -3.91
C PRO A 112 -16.02 -18.82 -2.55
N SER A 113 -15.31 -19.95 -2.45
CA SER A 113 -14.56 -20.32 -1.25
C SER A 113 -13.16 -19.71 -1.18
N CYS A 114 -12.72 -19.01 -2.24
CA CYS A 114 -11.44 -18.35 -2.32
C CYS A 114 -11.60 -16.83 -2.15
N ILE A 115 -10.57 -16.16 -1.64
CA ILE A 115 -10.52 -14.70 -1.68
C ILE A 115 -10.30 -14.23 -3.13
N PRO A 116 -10.72 -13.01 -3.49
CA PRO A 116 -10.43 -12.44 -4.81
C PRO A 116 -8.92 -12.27 -5.00
N VAL A 117 -8.32 -13.16 -5.80
CA VAL A 117 -6.90 -13.11 -6.18
C VAL A 117 -6.79 -13.02 -7.70
N PRO A 118 -5.91 -12.18 -8.26
CA PRO A 118 -5.64 -12.14 -9.69
C PRO A 118 -5.20 -13.51 -10.21
N LEU A 119 -5.73 -13.91 -11.37
CA LEU A 119 -5.32 -15.14 -12.05
C LEU A 119 -3.92 -14.96 -12.66
N VAL A 120 -3.16 -16.05 -12.74
CA VAL A 120 -1.86 -16.09 -13.42
C VAL A 120 -1.92 -17.08 -14.58
N ARG A 121 -1.24 -16.75 -15.68
CA ARG A 121 -1.18 -17.57 -16.89
C ARG A 121 0.26 -18.00 -17.18
N ASN A 122 0.43 -19.27 -17.53
CA ASN A 122 1.67 -19.78 -18.12
C ASN A 122 1.66 -19.50 -19.63
N SER A 123 2.75 -18.95 -20.17
CA SER A 123 2.89 -18.73 -21.61
C SER A 123 2.94 -20.03 -22.42
N LYS A 124 3.23 -21.18 -21.79
CA LYS A 124 3.30 -22.48 -22.45
C LYS A 124 1.95 -23.16 -22.62
N ASP A 125 1.16 -23.20 -21.56
CA ASP A 125 -0.08 -23.99 -21.52
C ASP A 125 -1.31 -23.14 -21.81
N MET A 126 -1.16 -21.81 -21.86
CA MET A 126 -2.23 -20.80 -22.03
C MET A 126 -3.39 -20.89 -21.00
N ILE A 127 -3.30 -21.81 -20.04
CA ILE A 127 -4.24 -22.00 -18.95
C ILE A 127 -4.03 -20.91 -17.90
N SER A 128 -5.12 -20.24 -17.55
CA SER A 128 -5.18 -19.31 -16.44
C SER A 128 -5.45 -20.09 -15.15
N SER A 129 -4.78 -19.77 -14.05
CA SER A 129 -4.96 -20.49 -12.77
C SER A 129 -4.92 -19.55 -11.58
N CYS A 130 -5.64 -19.88 -10.51
CA CYS A 130 -5.56 -19.20 -9.23
C CYS A 130 -4.41 -19.77 -8.40
N VAL A 131 -3.55 -18.93 -7.83
CA VAL A 131 -2.39 -19.39 -7.04
C VAL A 131 -2.74 -19.95 -5.65
N LEU A 132 -3.96 -19.70 -5.14
CA LEU A 132 -4.35 -20.13 -3.80
C LEU A 132 -5.13 -21.45 -3.80
N CYS A 133 -6.08 -21.58 -4.72
CA CYS A 133 -6.98 -22.74 -4.78
C CYS A 133 -6.71 -23.63 -6.01
N ASP A 134 -5.70 -23.30 -6.82
CA ASP A 134 -5.27 -24.03 -8.01
C ASP A 134 -6.38 -24.30 -9.05
N THR A 135 -7.51 -23.59 -8.94
CA THR A 135 -8.61 -23.66 -9.90
C THR A 135 -8.14 -23.11 -11.25
N GLN A 136 -8.34 -23.89 -12.30
CA GLN A 136 -7.93 -23.56 -13.67
C GLN A 136 -9.13 -23.02 -14.47
N TYR A 137 -8.85 -22.04 -15.32
CA TYR A 137 -9.81 -21.37 -16.18
C TYR A 137 -9.27 -21.37 -17.61
N LEU A 138 -10.08 -21.86 -18.54
CA LEU A 138 -9.81 -21.75 -19.98
C LEU A 138 -10.65 -20.61 -20.53
N ARG A 139 -10.05 -19.72 -21.33
CA ARG A 139 -10.83 -18.75 -22.10
C ARG A 139 -11.16 -19.34 -23.47
N GLU A 140 -12.29 -18.92 -24.02
CA GLU A 140 -12.72 -19.28 -25.38
C GLU A 140 -11.66 -18.91 -26.43
N SER A 141 -10.96 -17.79 -26.22
CA SER A 141 -9.85 -17.35 -27.08
C SER A 141 -8.68 -18.33 -27.15
N ASP A 142 -8.47 -19.10 -26.09
CA ASP A 142 -7.35 -20.05 -25.98
C ASP A 142 -7.72 -21.44 -26.54
N PHE A 143 -9.01 -21.67 -26.84
CA PHE A 143 -9.51 -22.94 -27.36
C PHE A 143 -9.08 -23.22 -28.81
N SER A 144 -8.64 -22.19 -29.53
CA SER A 144 -8.41 -22.23 -30.98
C SER A 144 -7.00 -22.64 -31.40
N SER A 145 -6.02 -22.72 -30.49
CA SER A 145 -4.60 -22.84 -30.87
C SER A 145 -3.99 -24.23 -30.69
N GLU A 146 -4.45 -25.07 -29.74
CA GLU A 146 -3.71 -26.33 -29.42
C GLU A 146 -4.56 -27.58 -29.13
N LEU A 147 -5.90 -27.52 -29.14
CA LEU A 147 -6.72 -28.69 -28.80
C LEU A 147 -7.00 -29.67 -29.95
N HIS A 148 -6.40 -29.48 -31.13
CA HIS A 148 -6.42 -30.49 -32.21
C HIS A 148 -5.32 -31.57 -32.08
N GLY A 149 -4.48 -31.53 -31.05
CA GLY A 149 -3.33 -32.44 -30.94
C GLY A 149 -3.44 -33.61 -29.96
N LYS A 150 -4.22 -33.51 -28.86
CA LYS A 150 -4.07 -34.44 -27.72
C LYS A 150 -5.34 -34.78 -26.92
N MET A 151 -6.54 -34.68 -27.48
CA MET A 151 -7.67 -35.47 -26.97
C MET A 151 -7.68 -36.84 -27.65
N ASN A 152 -6.74 -37.70 -27.26
CA ASN A 152 -6.90 -39.13 -27.49
C ASN A 152 -7.90 -39.64 -26.45
N LEU A 153 -9.09 -39.93 -26.93
CA LEU A 153 -10.22 -40.48 -26.20
C LEU A 153 -9.86 -41.92 -25.78
N VAL A 154 -9.19 -42.09 -24.64
CA VAL A 154 -9.04 -43.43 -24.04
C VAL A 154 -10.28 -43.74 -23.23
N ASN A 155 -11.25 -44.32 -23.91
CA ASN A 155 -12.24 -45.19 -23.30
C ASN A 155 -11.63 -46.59 -23.12
N SER A 156 -12.07 -47.28 -22.07
CA SER A 156 -11.94 -48.71 -21.76
C SER A 156 -10.64 -49.26 -21.16
N SER A 157 -10.81 -49.70 -19.91
CA SER A 157 -10.62 -51.09 -19.44
C SER A 157 -9.26 -51.78 -19.58
N GLN A 158 -8.70 -52.10 -18.40
CA GLN A 158 -7.92 -53.29 -18.05
C GLN A 158 -7.03 -53.92 -19.14
N VAL A 159 -5.69 -53.88 -18.93
CA VAL A 159 -4.89 -55.12 -18.81
C VAL A 159 -3.65 -54.85 -17.95
N GLU A 160 -3.27 -55.90 -17.24
CA GLU A 160 -2.25 -56.11 -16.22
C GLU A 160 -0.85 -56.40 -16.81
N SER A 161 0.13 -56.44 -15.89
CA SER A 161 1.44 -57.13 -15.97
C SER A 161 2.72 -56.38 -16.41
N GLU A 162 3.54 -56.16 -15.38
CA GLU A 162 4.92 -56.66 -15.18
C GLU A 162 6.12 -56.07 -15.96
N ALA A 163 6.92 -55.35 -15.16
CA ALA A 163 8.31 -55.67 -14.80
C ALA A 163 9.51 -55.06 -15.56
N LYS A 164 10.38 -54.48 -14.72
CA LYS A 164 11.85 -54.55 -14.72
C LYS A 164 12.65 -53.63 -15.68
N THR A 165 13.34 -52.65 -15.09
CA THR A 165 14.82 -52.66 -14.89
C THR A 165 15.40 -51.24 -14.98
N ALA A 166 15.99 -50.77 -13.87
CA ALA A 166 16.93 -49.65 -13.81
C ALA A 166 18.29 -50.07 -14.42
N PRO A 167 19.17 -49.15 -14.87
CA PRO A 167 20.05 -48.46 -13.92
C PRO A 167 20.39 -46.99 -14.26
N GLN A 168 20.88 -46.30 -13.22
CA GLN A 168 21.55 -44.97 -13.19
C GLN A 168 22.88 -44.94 -14.00
N PRO A 169 23.81 -43.98 -13.76
CA PRO A 169 23.87 -42.60 -14.24
C PRO A 169 25.16 -42.38 -15.06
N SER A 170 25.33 -41.25 -15.76
CA SER A 170 26.65 -40.87 -16.26
C SER A 170 26.89 -39.37 -16.21
N THR A 171 28.00 -39.07 -15.54
CA THR A 171 28.67 -37.80 -15.30
C THR A 171 29.39 -37.36 -16.57
N GLU A 172 29.25 -36.11 -16.98
CA GLU A 172 30.32 -35.47 -17.76
C GLU A 172 30.38 -33.96 -17.50
N GLN A 173 31.55 -33.54 -17.07
CA GLN A 173 31.92 -32.18 -16.71
C GLN A 173 32.30 -31.44 -17.99
N ILE A 174 31.78 -30.22 -18.19
CA ILE A 174 32.34 -29.28 -19.16
C ILE A 174 32.77 -28.02 -18.42
N LYS A 175 34.09 -27.89 -18.27
CA LYS A 175 34.84 -26.71 -17.90
C LYS A 175 34.92 -25.80 -19.13
N ILE A 176 34.33 -24.61 -19.09
CA ILE A 176 34.70 -23.52 -20.00
C ILE A 176 34.96 -22.26 -19.17
N GLU A 177 36.17 -21.79 -19.34
CA GLU A 177 36.87 -20.68 -18.70
C GLU A 177 36.99 -19.59 -19.77
N HIS A 178 36.37 -18.42 -19.60
CA HIS A 178 36.60 -17.21 -20.41
C HIS A 178 36.15 -15.98 -19.59
N THR A 179 37.06 -15.30 -18.91
CA THR A 179 37.79 -14.08 -19.34
C THR A 179 36.92 -12.81 -19.40
N GLN A 180 37.31 -11.87 -18.53
CA GLN A 180 36.80 -10.51 -18.32
C GLN A 180 36.90 -9.63 -19.58
N LYS A 181 35.94 -8.73 -19.78
CA LYS A 181 36.22 -7.38 -20.32
C LYS A 181 35.14 -6.37 -19.95
N SER A 182 35.53 -5.44 -19.08
CA SER A 182 34.84 -4.21 -18.73
C SER A 182 34.93 -3.17 -19.85
N ALA A 183 33.83 -2.45 -20.11
CA ALA A 183 33.85 -1.15 -20.77
C ALA A 183 32.79 -0.22 -20.12
N PRO A 184 33.08 1.09 -19.95
CA PRO A 184 32.16 2.07 -19.35
C PRO A 184 31.16 2.59 -20.39
N ILE A 185 29.89 2.76 -20.02
CA ILE A 185 28.89 3.41 -20.87
C ILE A 185 28.41 4.68 -20.14
N GLU A 186 28.59 5.80 -20.81
CA GLU A 186 28.30 7.18 -20.41
C GLU A 186 26.79 7.45 -20.25
N GLU A 187 26.48 8.34 -19.32
CA GLU A 187 25.15 8.87 -19.02
C GLU A 187 24.71 9.91 -20.08
N PRO A 188 23.44 9.88 -20.55
CA PRO A 188 22.86 11.03 -21.25
C PRO A 188 22.08 11.92 -20.28
N ILE A 189 22.57 13.15 -20.15
CA ILE A 189 21.97 14.28 -19.45
C ILE A 189 20.75 14.74 -20.27
N ILE A 190 19.54 14.71 -19.70
CA ILE A 190 18.36 15.33 -20.31
C ILE A 190 17.75 16.34 -19.33
N SER A 191 18.03 17.62 -19.60
CA SER A 191 17.30 18.75 -19.03
C SER A 191 15.97 18.92 -19.75
N THR A 192 14.86 18.87 -19.02
CA THR A 192 13.56 19.30 -19.53
C THR A 192 12.88 20.21 -18.51
N THR A 193 12.93 21.50 -18.82
CA THR A 193 12.17 22.59 -18.20
C THR A 193 10.68 22.42 -18.51
N LEU A 194 9.80 22.44 -17.51
CA LEU A 194 8.34 22.48 -17.71
C LEU A 194 7.77 23.90 -17.47
N PRO A 195 6.72 24.30 -18.22
CA PRO A 195 6.20 25.66 -18.23
C PRO A 195 5.13 25.92 -17.15
N ILE A 196 5.06 27.18 -16.73
CA ILE A 196 4.07 27.77 -15.82
C ILE A 196 2.72 27.92 -16.57
N PRO A 197 1.59 27.42 -16.04
CA PRO A 197 0.27 27.76 -16.56
C PRO A 197 -0.24 29.07 -15.95
N ALA A 198 -0.83 29.88 -16.82
CA ALA A 198 -1.30 31.24 -16.59
C ALA A 198 -2.46 31.36 -15.59
N ALA A 199 -2.51 32.53 -14.95
CA ALA A 199 -3.56 32.97 -14.04
C ALA A 199 -4.93 33.07 -14.73
N ASN A 200 -5.92 32.37 -14.19
CA ASN A 200 -7.33 32.58 -14.54
C ASN A 200 -8.02 33.43 -13.48
N ASN A 201 -8.67 34.49 -13.96
CA ASN A 201 -9.52 35.41 -13.21
C ASN A 201 -10.69 34.67 -12.54
N TYR A 202 -10.76 34.71 -11.21
CA TYR A 202 -11.97 34.36 -10.47
C TYR A 202 -12.59 35.63 -9.88
N SER A 203 -13.77 35.96 -10.41
CA SER A 203 -14.73 36.87 -9.76
C SER A 203 -15.29 36.14 -8.54
N THR A 204 -14.83 36.50 -7.33
CA THR A 204 -15.27 35.86 -6.08
C THR A 204 -16.23 36.76 -5.31
N ASN A 205 -17.44 36.25 -5.08
CA ASN A 205 -18.41 36.80 -4.14
C ASN A 205 -17.81 36.93 -2.73
N ALA A 206 -18.04 38.07 -2.07
CA ALA A 206 -17.48 38.39 -0.75
C ALA A 206 -17.80 37.37 0.35
N SER A 207 -18.89 36.61 0.22
CA SER A 207 -19.24 35.51 1.12
C SER A 207 -18.25 34.34 1.07
N ASN A 208 -17.70 34.05 -0.11
CA ASN A 208 -16.76 32.95 -0.30
C ASN A 208 -15.39 33.28 0.29
N ILE A 209 -14.98 34.55 0.20
CA ILE A 209 -13.71 35.03 0.78
C ILE A 209 -13.72 34.86 2.31
N LYS A 210 -14.84 35.14 2.97
CA LYS A 210 -14.96 34.97 4.43
C LYS A 210 -14.81 33.50 4.84
N VAL A 211 -15.52 32.60 4.16
CA VAL A 211 -15.48 31.16 4.45
C VAL A 211 -14.09 30.57 4.18
N GLU A 212 -13.45 30.98 3.08
CA GLU A 212 -12.11 30.54 2.72
C GLU A 212 -11.05 31.07 3.69
N LEU A 213 -11.20 32.31 4.16
CA LEU A 213 -10.34 32.90 5.19
C LEU A 213 -10.50 32.19 6.54
N GLU A 214 -11.72 31.90 6.98
CA GLU A 214 -11.98 31.16 8.23
C GLU A 214 -11.40 29.74 8.17
N SER A 215 -11.59 29.04 7.05
CA SER A 215 -10.98 27.71 6.80
C SER A 215 -9.45 27.77 6.83
N THR A 216 -8.86 28.77 6.17
CA THR A 216 -7.40 28.93 6.13
C THR A 216 -6.82 29.24 7.52
N ILE A 217 -7.48 30.10 8.30
CA ILE A 217 -7.04 30.45 9.65
C ILE A 217 -7.12 29.23 10.58
N THR A 218 -8.23 28.48 10.53
CA THR A 218 -8.39 27.28 11.35
C THR A 218 -7.36 26.21 11.00
N GLN A 219 -7.11 25.97 9.71
CA GLN A 219 -6.05 25.06 9.26
C GLN A 219 -4.66 25.50 9.77
N LYS A 220 -4.33 26.80 9.68
CA LYS A 220 -3.04 27.32 10.16
C LYS A 220 -2.90 27.22 11.69
N LEU A 221 -3.99 27.40 12.43
CA LEU A 221 -4.00 27.21 13.88
C LEU A 221 -3.75 25.74 14.27
N ILE A 222 -4.30 24.79 13.52
CA ILE A 222 -4.09 23.35 13.74
C ILE A 222 -2.63 22.98 13.44
N GLU A 223 -2.09 23.40 12.29
CA GLU A 223 -0.68 23.21 11.95
C GLU A 223 0.24 23.75 13.05
N PHE A 224 -0.09 24.93 13.56
CA PHE A 224 0.67 25.57 14.62
C PHE A 224 0.59 24.82 15.96
N ASN A 225 -0.59 24.37 16.38
CA ASN A 225 -0.76 23.56 17.58
C ASN A 225 0.09 22.28 17.49
N ASN A 226 0.13 21.65 16.32
CA ASN A 226 0.99 20.50 16.07
C ASN A 226 2.48 20.84 16.14
N MET A 227 2.91 22.02 15.68
CA MET A 227 4.29 22.48 15.86
C MET A 227 4.66 22.66 17.34
N LEU A 228 3.76 23.26 18.14
CA LEU A 228 3.99 23.42 19.58
C LEU A 228 4.13 22.08 20.31
N LYS A 229 3.32 21.08 19.94
CA LYS A 229 3.38 19.72 20.52
C LYS A 229 4.69 19.00 20.19
N LEU A 230 5.32 19.33 19.07
CA LEU A 230 6.57 18.71 18.61
C LEU A 230 7.82 19.47 19.06
N SER A 231 7.71 20.75 19.43
CA SER A 231 8.85 21.54 19.89
C SER A 231 9.35 21.05 21.24
N GLN A 232 10.61 20.60 21.30
CA GLN A 232 11.29 20.21 22.56
C GLN A 232 12.11 21.37 23.15
N ASN A 233 12.24 22.48 22.42
CA ASN A 233 13.08 23.61 22.77
C ASN A 233 12.24 24.82 23.18
N LEU A 234 12.48 25.32 24.39
CA LEU A 234 11.79 26.49 24.94
C LEU A 234 11.96 27.74 24.06
N GLN A 235 13.10 27.88 23.38
CA GLN A 235 13.38 29.02 22.51
C GLN A 235 12.50 29.01 21.25
N GLU A 236 12.30 27.83 20.65
CA GLU A 236 11.42 27.67 19.48
C GLU A 236 9.96 27.98 19.83
N THR A 237 9.52 27.54 21.01
CA THR A 237 8.19 27.89 21.54
C THR A 237 8.03 29.40 21.73
N GLN A 238 9.05 30.09 22.25
CA GLN A 238 9.02 31.55 22.42
C GLN A 238 8.99 32.31 21.08
N ASP A 239 9.74 31.85 20.09
CA ASP A 239 9.76 32.49 18.77
C ASP A 239 8.42 32.26 18.03
N LEU A 240 7.83 31.07 18.19
CA LEU A 240 6.48 30.76 17.70
C LEU A 240 5.42 31.66 18.35
N LEU A 241 5.51 31.93 19.67
CA LEU A 241 4.59 32.85 20.35
C LEU A 241 4.73 34.30 19.82
N LYS A 242 5.95 34.78 19.58
CA LYS A 242 6.17 36.12 18.99
C LYS A 242 5.57 36.22 17.59
N CYS A 243 5.66 35.16 16.79
CA CYS A 243 5.00 35.11 15.49
C CYS A 243 3.47 35.24 15.59
N ILE A 244 2.85 34.64 16.63
CA ILE A 244 1.41 34.82 16.87
C ILE A 244 1.08 36.27 17.21
N GLU A 245 1.84 36.89 18.13
CA GLU A 245 1.61 38.29 18.52
C GLU A 245 1.69 39.22 17.31
N LEU A 246 2.69 39.01 16.44
CA LEU A 246 2.81 39.76 15.18
C LEU A 246 1.60 39.56 14.27
N ALA A 247 1.16 38.32 14.06
CA ALA A 247 0.01 38.03 13.20
C ALA A 247 -1.29 38.67 13.74
N ILE A 248 -1.52 38.60 15.05
CA ILE A 248 -2.68 39.24 15.70
C ILE A 248 -2.63 40.75 15.52
N ASN A 249 -1.46 41.37 15.70
CA ASN A 249 -1.29 42.82 15.52
C ASN A 249 -1.53 43.25 14.07
N THR A 250 -1.09 42.45 13.10
CA THR A 250 -1.38 42.72 11.68
C THR A 250 -2.87 42.62 11.39
N LEU A 251 -3.55 41.58 11.87
CA LEU A 251 -4.99 41.42 11.69
C LEU A 251 -5.80 42.55 12.33
N ASN A 252 -5.41 42.98 13.54
CA ASN A 252 -6.03 44.12 14.22
C ASN A 252 -5.82 45.44 13.46
N THR A 253 -4.67 45.59 12.79
CA THR A 253 -4.39 46.76 11.94
C THR A 253 -5.27 46.74 10.70
N LEU A 254 -5.42 45.58 10.05
CA LEU A 254 -6.31 45.40 8.89
C LEU A 254 -7.79 45.61 9.24
N LYS A 255 -8.22 45.26 10.45
CA LYS A 255 -9.59 45.48 10.93
C LYS A 255 -9.93 46.95 11.20
N ARG A 256 -8.93 47.81 11.42
CA ARG A 256 -9.13 49.25 11.71
C ARG A 256 -9.15 50.14 10.47
N ASN A 257 -8.66 49.65 9.33
CA ASN A 257 -8.73 50.34 8.04
C ASN A 257 -9.98 49.92 7.27
#